data_AF-A0AAU7ZD49-F1
#
_entry.id   AF-A0AAU7ZD49-F1
#
_cell.length_a   1.000
_cell.length_b   1.000
_cell.length_c   1.000
_cell.angle_alpha   90.00
_cell.angle_beta   90.00
_cell.angle_gamma   90.00
#
_symmetry.space_group_name_H-M   'P 1'
#
loop_
_entity.id
_entity.type
_entity.pdbx_description
1 polymer ?
#
loop_
_entity_poly.entity_id
_entity_poly.type
_entity_poly.pdbx_seq_one_letter_code
_entity_poly.pdbx_strand_id
1 'polypeptide(L)'
;MICKECQSAIVELLLDPASPASREVQAHIDSCAGCAQEFKSMQETFALLDTWKAPEPSPYFDQKLAVRLREEQTHAPASWFEKLKSRLLFNTGRQLRPALVGGLALVLLVGGGTFADLTGFHHSAPETSAAVQDLQILDKNDQALQTMDQLLQDDTPADDSSAQPSS
;
A
#
# COMPACT_ATOMS: atom_id res chain seq x y z
N MET A 1 -15.43 11.83 -7.08
CA MET A 1 -16.01 11.49 -5.78
C MET A 1 -17.45 11.07 -5.96
N ILE A 2 -17.82 9.90 -5.42
CA ILE A 2 -19.19 9.39 -5.43
C ILE A 2 -19.90 9.72 -4.11
N CYS A 3 -21.23 9.75 -4.09
CA CYS A 3 -22.01 10.11 -2.89
C CYS A 3 -21.65 9.27 -1.64
N LYS A 4 -21.32 7.98 -1.84
CA LYS A 4 -20.92 7.08 -0.74
C LYS A 4 -19.61 7.52 -0.07
N GLU A 5 -18.64 7.99 -0.85
CA GLU A 5 -17.38 8.54 -0.33
C GLU A 5 -17.63 9.85 0.41
N CYS A 6 -18.54 10.69 -0.12
CA CYS A 6 -19.02 11.89 0.57
C CYS A 6 -19.55 11.58 1.95
N GLN A 7 -20.51 10.67 2.03
CA GLN A 7 -21.16 10.32 3.29
C GLN A 7 -20.18 9.86 4.35
N SER A 8 -19.15 9.08 3.97
CA SER A 8 -18.12 8.67 4.91
C SER A 8 -17.20 9.80 5.38
N ALA A 9 -17.04 10.86 4.58
CA ALA A 9 -16.12 11.96 4.85
C ALA A 9 -16.80 13.26 5.33
N ILE A 10 -18.13 13.33 5.30
CA ILE A 10 -18.91 14.50 5.77
C ILE A 10 -18.61 14.80 7.25
N VAL A 11 -18.45 13.79 8.11
CA VAL A 11 -18.13 14.03 9.54
C VAL A 11 -16.75 14.67 9.70
N GLU A 12 -15.76 14.21 8.94
CA GLU A 12 -14.41 14.77 8.97
C GLU A 12 -14.42 16.23 8.52
N LEU A 13 -15.24 16.58 7.51
CA LEU A 13 -15.42 17.97 7.08
C LEU A 13 -15.99 18.86 8.19
N LEU A 14 -16.89 18.36 9.06
CA LEU A 14 -17.40 19.13 10.20
C LEU A 14 -16.35 19.33 11.29
N LEU A 15 -15.56 18.29 11.60
CA LEU A 15 -14.61 18.29 12.71
C LEU A 15 -13.27 18.96 12.37
N ASP A 16 -12.79 18.79 11.14
CA ASP A 16 -11.56 19.39 10.63
C ASP A 16 -11.77 19.96 9.21
N PRO A 17 -12.34 21.18 9.10
CA PRO A 17 -12.56 21.83 7.81
C PRO A 17 -11.25 22.23 7.11
N ALA A 18 -10.12 22.26 7.82
CA ALA A 18 -8.82 22.64 7.26
C ALA A 18 -8.09 21.47 6.57
N SER A 19 -8.58 20.23 6.72
CA SER A 19 -7.99 19.05 6.10
C SER A 19 -8.04 19.14 4.56
N PRO A 20 -7.03 18.66 3.81
CA PRO A 20 -7.04 18.74 2.35
C PRO A 20 -8.19 17.96 1.70
N ALA A 21 -8.68 16.92 2.37
CA ALA A 21 -9.85 16.14 1.95
C ALA A 21 -11.17 16.94 2.02
N SER A 22 -11.22 18.00 2.84
CA SER A 22 -12.41 18.83 3.02
C SER A 22 -12.83 19.52 1.72
N ARG A 23 -11.87 19.98 0.90
CA ARG A 23 -12.14 20.70 -0.36
C ARG A 23 -12.83 19.84 -1.40
N GLU A 24 -12.41 18.59 -1.54
CA GLU A 24 -13.03 17.65 -2.48
C GLU A 24 -14.47 17.32 -2.07
N VAL A 25 -14.68 17.14 -0.76
CA VAL A 25 -16.01 16.86 -0.20
C VAL A 25 -16.95 18.05 -0.38
N GLN A 26 -16.44 19.26 -0.13
CA GLN A 26 -17.21 20.50 -0.27
C GLN A 26 -17.63 20.76 -1.72
N ALA A 27 -16.73 20.53 -2.69
CA ALA A 27 -17.06 20.64 -4.11
C ALA A 27 -18.18 19.68 -4.55
N HIS A 28 -18.24 18.49 -3.96
CA HIS A 28 -19.33 17.55 -4.23
C HIS A 28 -20.64 17.96 -3.55
N ILE A 29 -20.58 18.46 -2.32
CA ILE A 29 -21.76 18.99 -1.62
C ILE A 29 -22.39 20.14 -2.42
N ASP A 30 -21.59 21.02 -2.99
CA ASP A 30 -22.06 22.14 -3.82
C ASP A 30 -22.75 21.69 -5.12
N SER A 31 -22.42 20.49 -5.62
CA SER A 31 -22.98 19.93 -6.86
C SER A 31 -24.08 18.88 -6.63
N CYS A 32 -24.25 18.36 -5.41
CA CYS A 32 -25.17 17.28 -5.09
C CYS A 32 -26.14 17.67 -3.97
N ALA A 33 -27.41 17.92 -4.33
CA ALA A 33 -28.45 18.33 -3.38
C ALA A 33 -28.71 17.30 -2.26
N GLY A 34 -28.54 15.99 -2.53
CA GLY A 34 -28.71 14.95 -1.53
C GLY A 34 -27.66 15.03 -0.42
N CYS A 35 -26.37 15.14 -0.82
CA CYS A 35 -25.28 15.28 0.13
C CYS A 35 -25.31 16.64 0.86
N ALA A 36 -25.78 17.71 0.21
CA ALA A 36 -25.99 19.00 0.87
C ALA A 36 -27.05 18.93 1.97
N GLN A 37 -28.15 18.23 1.74
CA GLN A 37 -29.20 18.03 2.74
C GLN A 37 -28.70 17.22 3.95
N GLU A 38 -27.94 16.16 3.70
CA GLU A 38 -27.32 15.34 4.76
C GLU A 38 -26.28 16.13 5.57
N PHE A 39 -25.45 16.92 4.90
CA PHE A 39 -24.48 17.78 5.58
C PHE A 39 -25.18 18.81 6.47
N LYS A 40 -26.28 19.41 6.00
CA LYS A 40 -27.07 20.36 6.78
C LYS A 40 -27.71 19.72 8.02
N SER A 41 -28.32 18.54 7.90
CA SER A 41 -28.92 17.86 9.05
C SER A 41 -27.86 17.48 10.10
N MET A 42 -26.65 17.16 9.66
CA MET A 42 -25.54 16.88 10.57
C MET A 42 -25.03 18.14 11.26
N GLN A 43 -24.94 19.28 10.57
CA GLN A 43 -24.64 20.57 11.20
C GLN A 43 -25.68 20.95 12.25
N GLU A 44 -26.96 20.75 11.97
CA GLU A 44 -28.04 20.99 12.94
C GLU A 44 -27.89 20.10 14.17
N THR A 45 -27.49 18.84 13.99
CA THR A 45 -27.22 17.91 15.09
C THR A 45 -26.04 18.38 15.95
N PHE A 46 -24.93 18.79 15.33
CA PHE A 46 -23.78 19.33 16.05
C PHE A 46 -24.13 20.64 16.78
N ALA A 47 -24.90 21.53 16.15
CA ALA A 47 -25.38 22.75 16.79
C ALA A 47 -26.24 22.44 18.03
N LEU A 48 -27.07 21.38 18.01
CA LEU A 48 -27.79 20.92 19.19
C LEU A 48 -26.84 20.38 20.27
N LEU A 49 -25.81 19.64 19.90
CA LEU A 49 -24.80 19.16 20.86
C LEU A 49 -24.04 20.32 21.51
N ASP A 50 -23.77 21.40 20.76
CA ASP A 50 -23.12 22.60 21.29
C ASP A 50 -23.98 23.34 22.32
N THR A 51 -25.30 23.15 22.30
CA THR A 51 -26.19 23.69 23.36
C THR A 51 -26.08 22.94 24.68
N TRP A 52 -25.47 21.75 24.69
CA TRP A 52 -25.34 20.96 25.90
C TRP A 52 -24.37 21.62 26.88
N LYS A 53 -24.89 22.11 28.01
CA LYS A 53 -24.06 22.65 29.08
C LYS A 53 -23.47 21.52 29.91
N ALA A 54 -22.14 21.43 29.96
CA ALA A 54 -21.46 20.50 30.84
C ALA A 54 -21.85 20.76 32.31
N PRO A 55 -22.17 19.72 33.10
CA PRO A 55 -22.39 19.86 34.52
C PRO A 55 -21.11 20.32 35.21
N GLU A 56 -21.24 21.14 36.27
CA GLU A 56 -20.08 21.53 37.06
C GLU A 56 -19.44 20.30 37.70
N PRO A 57 -18.10 20.16 37.61
CA PRO A 57 -17.41 19.06 38.25
C PRO A 57 -17.62 19.11 39.77
N SER A 58 -17.60 17.94 40.43
CA SER A 58 -17.75 17.90 41.89
C SER A 58 -16.66 18.75 42.57
N PRO A 59 -16.93 19.40 43.72
CA PRO A 59 -15.99 20.30 44.39
C PRO A 59 -14.60 19.72 44.68
N TYR A 60 -14.47 18.38 44.74
CA TYR A 60 -13.21 17.68 45.00
C TYR A 60 -12.67 16.93 43.80
N PHE A 61 -13.23 17.13 42.61
CA PHE A 61 -12.84 16.40 41.41
C PHE A 61 -11.37 16.63 41.09
N ASP A 62 -10.93 17.88 41.04
CA ASP A 62 -9.54 18.24 40.72
C ASP A 62 -8.57 17.74 41.78
N GLN A 63 -8.94 17.81 43.05
CA GLN A 63 -8.11 17.32 44.14
C GLN A 63 -7.96 15.79 44.08
N LYS A 64 -9.06 15.07 43.86
CA LYS A 64 -9.03 13.60 43.69
C LYS A 64 -8.23 13.23 42.45
N LEU A 65 -8.42 13.92 41.33
CA LEU A 65 -7.69 13.69 40.09
C LEU A 65 -6.19 13.90 40.30
N ALA A 66 -5.79 14.98 40.95
CA ALA A 66 -4.39 15.27 41.24
C ALA A 66 -3.74 14.22 42.16
N VAL A 67 -4.49 13.72 43.16
CA VAL A 67 -4.03 12.62 44.02
C VAL A 67 -3.86 11.34 43.21
N ARG A 68 -4.86 10.92 42.43
CA ARG A 68 -4.79 9.73 41.57
C ARG A 68 -3.66 9.82 40.55
N LEU A 69 -3.48 10.98 39.93
CA LEU A 69 -2.41 11.21 38.96
C LEU A 69 -1.04 11.06 39.63
N ARG A 70 -0.87 11.56 40.86
CA ARG A 70 0.37 11.38 41.61
C ARG A 70 0.58 9.93 42.01
N GLU A 71 -0.46 9.24 42.47
CA GLU A 71 -0.41 7.80 42.75
C GLU A 71 0.12 7.04 41.53
N GLU A 72 -0.51 7.22 40.36
CA GLU A 72 -0.09 6.65 39.06
C GLU A 72 1.34 7.02 38.66
N GLN A 73 1.78 8.26 38.92
CA GLN A 73 3.16 8.67 38.63
C GLN A 73 4.18 8.06 39.60
N THR A 74 3.77 7.74 40.84
CA THR A 74 4.62 7.07 41.83
C THR A 74 4.68 5.56 41.63
N HIS A 75 3.74 4.98 40.86
CA HIS A 75 3.89 3.61 40.40
C HIS A 75 5.17 3.47 39.57
N ALA A 76 5.82 2.29 39.68
CA ALA A 76 7.11 2.05 39.05
C ALA A 76 7.07 2.43 37.56
N PRO A 77 8.10 3.13 37.05
CA PRO A 77 8.11 3.58 35.67
C PRO A 77 7.89 2.39 34.75
N ALA A 78 7.02 2.56 33.76
CA ALA A 78 6.69 1.52 32.79
C ALA A 78 7.96 0.80 32.33
N SER A 79 7.95 -0.53 32.48
CA SER A 79 9.04 -1.38 32.00
C SER A 79 9.33 -1.08 30.54
N TRP A 80 10.57 -1.28 30.10
CA TRP A 80 10.95 -1.05 28.71
C TRP A 80 10.03 -1.79 27.72
N PHE A 81 9.54 -2.98 28.10
CA PHE A 81 8.57 -3.73 27.31
C PHE A 81 7.20 -3.02 27.22
N GLU A 82 6.70 -2.45 28.31
CA GLU A 82 5.45 -1.68 28.30
C GLU A 82 5.60 -0.37 27.51
N LYS A 83 6.78 0.25 27.54
CA LYS A 83 7.12 1.39 26.67
C LYS A 83 7.13 1.00 25.19
N LEU A 84 7.67 -0.16 24.84
CA LEU A 84 7.66 -0.67 23.47
C LEU A 84 6.24 -1.04 23.01
N LYS A 85 5.48 -1.73 23.86
CA LYS A 85 4.09 -2.12 23.60
C LYS A 85 3.17 -0.90 23.45
N SER A 86 3.27 0.09 24.33
CA SER A 86 2.52 1.34 24.20
C SER A 86 2.91 2.10 22.93
N ARG A 87 4.21 2.18 22.60
CA ARG A 87 4.68 2.75 21.32
C ARG A 87 4.15 1.98 20.12
N LEU A 88 3.96 0.66 20.20
CA LEU A 88 3.44 -0.14 19.10
C LEU A 88 1.91 0.01 18.95
N LEU A 89 1.18 0.02 20.06
CA LEU A 89 -0.29 0.09 20.08
C LEU A 89 -0.84 1.49 19.81
N PHE A 90 -0.21 2.52 20.39
CA PHE A 90 -0.68 3.90 20.26
C PHE A 90 -0.06 4.65 19.08
N ASN A 91 0.96 4.08 18.44
CA ASN A 91 1.43 4.63 17.17
C ASN A 91 0.46 4.23 16.07
N THR A 92 -0.42 5.16 15.73
CA THR A 92 -1.30 5.11 14.56
C THR A 92 -0.46 4.62 13.37
N GLY A 93 -0.71 3.39 12.90
CA GLY A 93 0.20 2.57 12.09
C GLY A 93 0.80 3.14 10.79
N ARG A 94 0.60 4.44 10.52
CA ARG A 94 1.20 5.23 9.44
C ARG A 94 2.69 5.51 9.64
N GLN A 95 3.17 5.71 10.88
CA GLN A 95 4.59 6.06 11.13
C GLN A 95 5.52 4.83 11.15
N LEU A 96 4.99 3.62 11.38
CA LEU A 96 5.81 2.39 11.39
C LEU A 96 6.03 1.78 10.00
N ARG A 97 5.24 2.18 9.00
CA ARG A 97 5.36 1.72 7.61
C ARG A 97 6.78 1.88 7.03
N PRO A 98 7.43 3.06 7.11
CA PRO A 98 8.78 3.20 6.57
C PRO A 98 9.82 2.36 7.34
N ALA A 99 9.67 2.24 8.66
CA ALA A 99 10.57 1.43 9.49
C ALA A 99 10.42 -0.07 9.23
N LEU A 100 9.19 -0.56 8.99
CA LEU A 100 8.93 -1.96 8.62
C LEU A 100 9.49 -2.29 7.23
N VAL A 101 9.32 -1.41 6.24
CA VAL A 101 9.91 -1.59 4.90
C VAL A 101 11.44 -1.59 4.98
N GLY A 102 12.03 -0.65 5.73
CA GLY A 102 13.49 -0.60 5.95
C GLY A 102 14.02 -1.84 6.68
N GLY A 103 13.32 -2.30 7.72
CA GLY A 103 13.69 -3.51 8.46
C GLY A 103 13.59 -4.77 7.60
N LEU A 104 12.53 -4.92 6.81
CA LEU A 104 12.35 -6.04 5.91
C LEU A 104 13.37 -6.03 4.76
N ALA A 105 13.71 -4.85 4.22
CA ALA A 105 14.78 -4.71 3.24
C ALA A 105 16.16 -5.09 3.80
N LEU A 106 16.45 -4.72 5.06
CA LEU A 106 17.69 -5.09 5.73
C LEU A 106 17.74 -6.60 6.01
N VAL A 107 16.63 -7.19 6.47
CA VAL A 107 16.52 -8.65 6.64
C VAL A 107 16.65 -9.40 5.32
N LEU A 108 16.11 -8.87 4.21
CA LEU A 108 16.32 -9.44 2.88
C LEU A 108 17.74 -9.23 2.36
N LEU A 109 18.43 -8.14 2.69
CA LEU A 109 19.83 -7.95 2.32
C LEU A 109 20.76 -8.88 3.11
N VAL A 110 20.55 -8.99 4.42
CA VAL A 110 21.38 -9.83 5.29
C VAL A 110 21.02 -11.30 5.14
N GLY A 111 19.72 -11.64 5.15
CA GLY A 111 19.21 -13.00 5.00
C GLY A 111 19.22 -13.47 3.55
N GLY A 112 18.82 -12.64 2.59
CA GLY A 112 18.89 -12.99 1.17
C GLY A 112 20.32 -13.08 0.66
N GLY A 113 21.25 -12.27 1.19
CA GLY A 113 22.68 -12.39 0.87
C GLY A 113 23.29 -13.70 1.37
N THR A 114 23.00 -14.13 2.59
CA THR A 114 23.53 -15.40 3.13
C THR A 114 22.84 -16.63 2.56
N PHE A 115 21.55 -16.55 2.21
CA PHE A 115 20.85 -17.65 1.53
C PHE A 115 21.27 -17.76 0.06
N ALA A 116 21.40 -16.66 -0.68
CA ALA A 116 21.82 -16.70 -2.09
C ALA A 116 23.29 -17.16 -2.29
N ASP A 117 24.15 -16.99 -1.29
CA ASP A 117 25.52 -17.52 -1.33
C ASP A 117 25.55 -19.05 -1.10
N LEU A 118 24.57 -19.60 -0.38
CA LEU A 118 24.41 -21.04 -0.15
C LEU A 118 23.60 -21.76 -1.23
N THR A 119 22.65 -21.06 -1.85
CA THR A 119 21.85 -21.55 -2.97
C THR A 119 22.23 -20.71 -4.18
N GLY A 120 23.15 -21.18 -5.02
CA GLY A 120 23.70 -20.46 -6.18
C GLY A 120 22.64 -19.97 -7.18
N PHE A 121 21.91 -18.92 -6.83
CA PHE A 121 20.92 -18.28 -7.66
C PHE A 121 21.66 -17.34 -8.61
N HIS A 122 21.63 -17.69 -9.89
CA HIS A 122 22.08 -16.83 -10.98
C HIS A 122 21.41 -15.45 -10.87
N HIS A 123 22.23 -14.40 -10.87
CA HIS A 123 21.79 -13.01 -10.98
C HIS A 123 20.77 -12.88 -12.14
N SER A 124 19.51 -12.59 -11.82
CA SER A 124 18.59 -12.06 -12.82
C SER A 124 18.98 -10.60 -13.09
N ALA A 125 19.40 -10.34 -14.33
CA ALA A 125 19.70 -9.00 -14.84
C ALA A 125 18.47 -8.06 -14.67
N PRO A 126 18.69 -6.73 -14.57
CA PRO A 126 17.64 -5.76 -14.24
C PRO A 126 16.49 -5.79 -15.27
N GLU A 127 15.27 -5.62 -14.76
CA GLU A 127 14.01 -5.64 -15.54
C GLU A 127 14.08 -4.71 -16.76
N THR A 128 14.16 -5.32 -17.93
CA THR A 128 13.96 -4.66 -19.22
C THR A 128 12.49 -4.34 -19.41
N SER A 129 12.18 -3.09 -19.81
CA SER A 129 10.83 -2.62 -20.16
C SER A 129 10.04 -3.66 -20.97
N ALA A 130 8.73 -3.78 -20.71
CA ALA A 130 7.84 -4.76 -21.34
C ALA A 130 7.92 -4.78 -22.88
N ALA A 131 8.19 -3.64 -23.52
CA ALA A 131 8.39 -3.57 -24.97
C ALA A 131 9.69 -4.26 -25.43
N VAL A 132 10.75 -4.22 -24.62
CA VAL A 132 12.03 -4.91 -24.91
C VAL A 132 11.88 -6.42 -24.67
N GLN A 133 11.11 -6.81 -23.66
CA GLN A 133 10.74 -8.22 -23.44
C GLN A 133 9.97 -8.79 -24.64
N ASP A 134 9.04 -8.01 -25.19
CA ASP A 134 8.24 -8.42 -26.35
C ASP A 134 9.10 -8.58 -27.61
N LEU A 135 10.04 -7.64 -27.85
CA LEU A 135 11.01 -7.76 -28.94
C LEU A 135 11.94 -8.97 -28.76
N GLN A 136 12.34 -9.30 -27.53
CA GLN A 136 13.14 -10.49 -27.25
C GLN A 136 12.37 -11.80 -27.45
N ILE A 137 11.04 -11.79 -27.27
CA ILE A 137 10.20 -12.97 -27.54
C ILE A 137 10.05 -13.18 -29.04
N LEU A 138 9.85 -12.10 -29.81
CA LEU A 138 9.79 -12.15 -31.28
C LEU A 138 11.10 -12.67 -31.88
N ASP A 139 12.25 -12.15 -31.44
CA ASP A 139 13.58 -12.57 -31.93
C ASP A 139 13.86 -14.06 -31.67
N LYS A 140 13.43 -14.59 -30.53
CA LYS A 140 13.55 -16.02 -30.20
C LYS A 140 12.66 -16.90 -31.08
N ASN A 141 11.46 -16.44 -31.41
CA ASN A 141 10.58 -17.19 -32.30
C ASN A 141 11.14 -17.23 -33.72
N ASP A 142 11.71 -16.13 -34.21
CA ASP A 142 12.35 -16.09 -35.54
C ASP A 142 13.56 -17.03 -35.61
N GLN A 143 14.41 -17.06 -34.57
CA GLN A 143 15.51 -18.03 -34.48
C GLN A 143 15.02 -19.49 -34.45
N ALA A 144 13.93 -19.77 -33.73
CA ALA A 144 13.36 -21.12 -33.68
C ALA A 144 12.86 -21.55 -35.07
N LEU A 145 12.19 -20.65 -35.81
CA LEU A 145 11.73 -20.93 -37.17
C LEU A 145 12.90 -21.16 -38.15
N GLN A 146 13.97 -20.37 -38.05
CA GLN A 146 15.18 -20.58 -38.86
C GLN A 146 15.86 -21.91 -38.54
N THR A 147 15.87 -22.32 -37.27
CA THR A 147 16.42 -23.62 -36.86
C THR A 147 15.61 -24.78 -37.43
N MET A 148 14.28 -24.64 -37.46
CA MET A 148 13.41 -25.65 -38.06
C MET A 148 13.60 -25.74 -39.58
N ASP A 149 13.73 -24.60 -40.26
CA ASP A 149 13.99 -24.54 -41.70
C ASP A 149 15.33 -25.21 -42.06
N GLN A 150 16.39 -24.94 -41.28
CA GLN A 150 17.70 -25.57 -41.45
C GLN A 150 17.62 -27.10 -41.31
N LEU A 151 16.89 -27.61 -40.31
CA LEU A 151 16.71 -29.05 -40.11
C LEU A 151 15.90 -29.69 -41.25
N LEU A 152 14.86 -29.00 -41.76
CA LEU A 152 14.06 -29.46 -42.89
C LEU A 152 14.88 -29.47 -44.20
N GLN A 153 15.80 -28.52 -44.38
CA GLN A 153 16.69 -28.48 -45.53
C GLN A 153 17.73 -29.60 -45.48
N ASP A 154 18.28 -29.88 -44.29
CA ASP A 154 19.25 -30.98 -44.09
C ASP A 154 18.61 -32.38 -44.27
N ASP A 155 17.28 -32.51 -44.08
CA ASP A 155 16.51 -33.74 -44.31
C ASP A 155 16.04 -33.93 -45.78
N THR A 156 16.45 -33.06 -46.73
CA THR A 156 16.24 -33.30 -48.17
C THR A 156 17.47 -33.93 -48.83
N PRO A 157 17.55 -35.28 -48.96
CA PRO A 157 18.60 -35.90 -49.76
C PRO A 157 18.40 -35.56 -51.24
N ALA A 158 19.42 -34.95 -51.85
CA ALA A 158 19.55 -34.81 -53.29
C ALA A 158 19.58 -36.20 -53.94
N ASP A 159 18.45 -36.65 -54.47
CA ASP A 159 18.34 -37.87 -55.26
C ASP A 159 18.80 -37.58 -56.69
N ASP A 160 20.11 -37.71 -56.92
CA ASP A 160 20.71 -37.69 -58.26
C ASP A 160 21.21 -39.10 -58.58
N SER A 161 20.43 -39.85 -59.36
CA SER A 161 20.91 -41.04 -60.08
C SER A 161 19.93 -41.49 -61.16
N SER A 162 20.28 -41.22 -62.42
CA SER A 162 19.95 -42.15 -63.51
C SER A 162 20.98 -42.05 -64.63
N ALA A 163 21.82 -43.09 -64.76
CA ALA A 163 22.77 -43.28 -65.84
C ALA A 163 22.08 -43.61 -67.19
N GLN A 164 22.73 -43.18 -68.28
CA GLN A 164 22.49 -43.41 -69.72
C GLN A 164 21.94 -44.79 -70.14
N PRO A 165 21.38 -44.87 -71.37
CA PRO A 165 21.94 -45.83 -72.32
C PRO A 165 22.09 -45.34 -73.77
N SER A 166 22.92 -46.10 -74.48
CA SER A 166 23.26 -46.14 -75.90
C SER A 166 22.12 -46.54 -76.85
N SER A 167 22.10 -45.89 -78.03
CA SER A 167 21.96 -46.40 -79.42
C SER A 167 21.28 -45.37 -80.32
#